data_AF-A0A8H3GF22-F1
#
_entry.id   AF-A0A8H3GF22-F1
#
_cell.length_a   1.000
_cell.length_b   1.000
_cell.length_c   1.000
_cell.angle_alpha   90.00
_cell.angle_beta   90.00
_cell.angle_gamma   90.00
#
_symmetry.space_group_name_H-M   'P 1'
#
loop_
_entity.id
_entity.type
_entity.pdbx_description
1 polymer ?
#
loop_
_entity_poly.entity_id
_entity_poly.type
_entity_poly.pdbx_seq_one_letter_code
_entity_poly.pdbx_strand_id
1 'polypeptide(L)'
;MTTTSARMQFPVVDLDSEARLYSTNAEREKYESQATLFGIIVALEYLERAYVRDAINAAEYTPACTRLLSQYKTMLKLVGDSVPSVEEFMGRYNMDHPAALHRVQVGVPATIEHSSEQQGSAETAKWVAETTQSFITFMDALNLRLRAKDQLHPRLQELMTGYARFKDSAKWEGRGKIVSWLITLNAMKASDEISEDQARQTMLSAIRPSINLTARQSVFLAQRRTVISLAKTVYTAHATASGAGRNGSTKLDDGSLDIKLASPKEMGGSGQGNNPEQLFALGYASCFLGALQLVAKNKNAKLSDDVKIKAAVSIGEAKGSGGFGIGVELTAIGADAALVHEAHTVCPYSRILKEGAEVKLNIQ
;
A
#
# COMPACT_ATOMS: atom_id res chain seq x y z
N MET A 1 -71.86 29.20 13.45
CA MET A 1 -71.13 28.84 14.69
C MET A 1 -69.67 29.16 14.45
N THR A 2 -69.21 30.24 15.07
CA THR A 2 -67.89 30.86 14.92
C THR A 2 -66.87 30.12 15.77
N THR A 3 -65.80 29.64 15.13
CA THR A 3 -64.67 28.97 15.80
C THR A 3 -63.77 30.03 16.43
N THR A 4 -63.74 30.09 17.76
CA THR A 4 -62.88 30.98 18.54
C THR A 4 -61.42 30.54 18.39
N SER A 5 -60.62 31.34 17.68
CA SER A 5 -59.17 31.19 17.60
C SER A 5 -58.53 31.70 18.89
N ALA A 6 -57.93 30.79 19.68
CA ALA A 6 -57.13 31.14 20.84
C ALA A 6 -55.83 31.81 20.38
N ARG A 7 -55.72 33.12 20.57
CA ARG A 7 -54.46 33.87 20.41
C ARG A 7 -53.45 33.36 21.44
N MET A 8 -52.34 32.79 20.98
CA MET A 8 -51.15 32.56 21.81
C MET A 8 -50.67 33.91 22.38
N GLN A 9 -50.72 34.05 23.70
CA GLN A 9 -50.09 35.16 24.42
C GLN A 9 -48.59 34.86 24.54
N PHE A 10 -47.76 35.69 23.91
CA PHE A 10 -46.33 35.73 24.20
C PHE A 10 -46.08 36.56 25.47
N PRO A 11 -45.21 36.13 26.38
CA PRO A 11 -44.89 36.90 27.58
C PRO A 11 -44.26 38.24 27.18
N VAL A 12 -44.72 39.32 27.81
CA VAL A 12 -44.20 40.68 27.62
C VAL A 12 -42.80 40.73 28.23
N VAL A 13 -41.77 40.88 27.39
CA VAL A 13 -40.38 41.03 27.82
C VAL A 13 -40.14 42.49 28.18
N ASP A 14 -39.78 42.75 29.44
CA ASP A 14 -39.40 44.07 29.93
C ASP A 14 -37.97 44.42 29.47
N LEU A 15 -37.87 45.43 28.59
CA LEU A 15 -36.62 45.87 27.95
C LEU A 15 -35.66 46.58 28.93
N ASP A 16 -36.16 47.04 30.08
CA ASP A 16 -35.37 47.78 31.07
C ASP A 16 -34.79 46.88 32.17
N SER A 17 -35.07 45.57 32.13
CA SER A 17 -34.56 44.58 33.08
C SER A 17 -33.26 43.93 32.60
N GLU A 18 -32.24 43.88 33.46
CA GLU A 18 -30.95 43.26 33.13
C GLU A 18 -31.11 41.73 33.02
N ALA A 19 -31.05 41.21 31.79
CA ALA A 19 -31.13 39.78 31.53
C ALA A 19 -29.84 39.08 31.98
N ARG A 20 -29.90 38.33 33.08
CA ARG A 20 -28.78 37.48 33.51
C ARG A 20 -28.68 36.26 32.61
N LEU A 21 -27.54 36.10 31.94
CA LEU A 21 -27.27 34.99 31.02
C LEU A 21 -27.03 33.64 31.73
N TYR A 22 -26.71 33.67 33.03
CA TYR A 22 -26.49 32.49 33.87
C TYR A 22 -26.83 32.82 35.33
N SER A 23 -27.19 31.79 36.09
CA SER A 23 -27.52 31.88 37.52
C SER A 23 -26.41 31.35 38.42
N THR A 24 -25.52 30.51 37.89
CA THR A 24 -24.41 29.88 38.64
C THR A 24 -23.12 29.82 37.81
N ASN A 25 -21.97 29.71 38.48
CA ASN A 25 -20.67 29.55 37.79
C ASN A 25 -20.59 28.26 36.95
N ALA A 26 -21.20 27.17 37.42
CA ALA A 26 -21.25 25.91 36.68
C ALA A 26 -22.10 26.04 35.39
N GLU A 27 -23.20 26.79 35.45
CA GLU A 27 -24.03 27.06 34.28
C GLU A 27 -23.30 27.94 33.26
N ARG A 28 -22.53 28.93 33.72
CA ARG A 28 -21.67 29.75 32.87
C ARG A 28 -20.64 28.89 32.13
N GLU A 29 -19.91 28.03 32.83
CA GLU A 29 -18.88 27.15 32.24
C GLU A 29 -19.48 26.17 31.21
N LYS A 30 -20.70 25.70 31.47
CA LYS A 30 -21.48 24.90 30.52
C LYS A 30 -21.80 25.68 29.24
N TYR A 31 -22.29 26.91 29.34
CA TYR A 31 -22.56 27.75 28.17
C TYR A 31 -21.27 28.12 27.41
N GLU A 32 -20.17 28.40 28.10
CA GLU A 32 -18.86 28.65 27.46
C GLU A 32 -18.36 27.42 26.68
N SER A 33 -18.55 26.22 27.24
CA SER A 33 -18.22 24.96 26.56
C SER A 33 -19.10 24.72 25.32
N GLN A 34 -20.41 25.01 25.41
CA GLN A 34 -21.33 24.93 24.27
C GLN A 34 -21.00 25.98 23.20
N ALA A 35 -20.65 27.21 23.58
CA ALA A 35 -20.25 28.25 22.64
C ALA A 35 -18.96 27.88 21.90
N THR A 36 -18.03 27.23 22.59
CA THR A 36 -16.79 26.73 21.97
C THR A 36 -17.10 25.60 20.97
N LEU A 37 -17.99 24.65 21.33
CA LEU A 37 -18.44 23.60 20.42
C LEU A 37 -19.12 24.21 19.18
N PHE A 38 -19.98 25.21 19.36
CA PHE A 38 -20.62 25.94 18.27
C PHE A 38 -19.58 26.58 17.34
N GLY A 39 -18.61 27.30 17.90
CA GLY A 39 -17.54 27.94 17.14
C GLY A 39 -16.70 26.96 16.33
N ILE A 40 -16.41 25.78 16.89
CA ILE A 40 -15.67 24.72 16.17
C ILE A 40 -16.46 24.20 14.97
N ILE A 41 -17.77 23.95 15.12
CA ILE A 41 -18.63 23.46 14.02
C ILE A 41 -18.68 24.50 12.89
N VAL A 42 -18.86 25.78 13.23
CA VAL A 42 -18.87 26.87 12.25
C VAL A 42 -17.51 26.99 11.54
N ALA A 43 -16.40 26.95 12.28
CA ALA A 43 -15.07 27.01 11.69
C ALA A 43 -14.81 25.82 10.75
N LEU A 44 -15.27 24.63 11.10
CA LEU A 44 -15.15 23.44 10.27
C LEU A 44 -15.96 23.57 8.97
N GLU A 45 -17.19 24.10 9.02
CA GLU A 45 -18.02 24.35 7.83
C GLU A 45 -17.30 25.26 6.83
N TYR A 46 -16.77 26.39 7.30
CA TYR A 46 -16.06 27.34 6.44
C TYR A 46 -14.76 26.75 5.90
N LEU A 47 -14.04 25.98 6.70
CA LEU A 47 -12.82 25.30 6.28
C LEU A 47 -13.10 24.29 5.14
N GLU A 48 -14.15 23.47 5.28
CA GLU A 48 -14.59 22.53 4.24
C GLU A 48 -14.96 23.26 2.96
N ARG A 49 -15.78 24.32 3.06
CA ARG A 49 -16.20 25.10 1.89
C ARG A 49 -15.03 25.80 1.20
N ALA A 50 -14.05 26.30 1.95
CA ALA A 50 -12.86 26.93 1.40
C ALA A 50 -11.99 25.93 0.62
N TYR A 51 -11.84 24.71 1.14
CA TYR A 51 -11.10 23.65 0.46
C TYR A 51 -11.81 23.18 -0.82
N VAL A 52 -13.13 22.96 -0.76
CA VAL A 52 -13.94 22.57 -1.94
C VAL A 52 -13.88 23.62 -3.06
N ARG A 53 -13.71 24.90 -2.70
CA ARG A 53 -13.56 26.01 -3.66
C ARG A 53 -12.11 26.24 -4.11
N ASP A 54 -11.19 25.37 -3.70
CA ASP A 54 -9.75 25.47 -3.99
C ASP A 54 -9.12 26.79 -3.50
N ALA A 55 -9.70 27.42 -2.47
CA ALA A 55 -9.19 28.65 -1.88
C ALA A 55 -8.01 28.41 -0.92
N ILE A 56 -7.87 27.17 -0.43
CA ILE A 56 -6.77 26.72 0.43
C ILE A 56 -6.26 25.37 -0.09
N ASN A 57 -4.95 25.16 -0.03
CA ASN A 57 -4.34 23.93 -0.53
C ASN A 57 -4.43 22.78 0.51
N ALA A 58 -4.20 21.55 0.05
CA ALA A 58 -4.29 20.35 0.89
C ALA A 58 -3.31 20.34 2.08
N ALA A 59 -2.15 20.99 1.94
CA ALA A 59 -1.12 21.05 2.97
C ALA A 59 -1.54 21.96 4.15
N GLU A 60 -2.33 23.00 3.89
CA GLU A 60 -2.88 23.89 4.91
C GLU A 60 -4.19 23.36 5.50
N TYR A 61 -5.04 22.77 4.65
CA TYR A 61 -6.34 22.23 5.04
C TYR A 61 -6.23 21.04 6.03
N THR A 62 -5.39 20.05 5.71
CA THR A 62 -5.29 18.79 6.48
C THR A 62 -4.97 18.99 7.96
N PRO A 63 -3.91 19.75 8.34
CA PRO A 63 -3.59 19.97 9.74
C PRO A 63 -4.66 20.82 10.46
N ALA A 64 -5.25 21.81 9.77
CA ALA A 64 -6.31 22.63 10.34
C ALA A 64 -7.58 21.81 10.65
N CYS A 65 -8.02 20.97 9.71
CA CYS A 65 -9.19 20.11 9.86
C CYS A 65 -8.97 19.05 10.95
N THR A 66 -7.79 18.42 10.99
CA THR A 66 -7.44 17.43 12.03
C THR A 66 -7.47 18.04 13.44
N ARG A 67 -6.97 19.26 13.59
CA ARG A 67 -7.01 19.99 14.87
C ARG A 67 -8.44 20.31 15.29
N LEU A 68 -9.27 20.83 14.38
CA LEU A 68 -10.67 21.14 14.65
C LEU A 68 -11.48 19.88 15.02
N LEU A 69 -11.27 18.77 14.32
CA LEU A 69 -11.91 17.48 14.62
C LEU A 69 -11.50 16.93 16.00
N SER A 70 -10.24 17.12 16.40
CA SER A 70 -9.75 16.71 17.71
C SER A 70 -10.35 17.58 18.82
N GLN A 71 -10.39 18.90 18.62
CA GLN A 71 -11.03 19.85 19.53
C GLN A 71 -12.54 19.56 19.66
N TYR A 72 -13.22 19.29 18.55
CA TYR A 72 -14.62 18.87 18.53
C TYR A 72 -14.86 17.63 19.40
N LYS A 73 -14.08 16.56 19.24
CA LYS A 73 -14.22 15.32 20.02
C LYS A 73 -14.03 15.56 21.52
N THR A 74 -13.06 16.39 21.89
CA THR A 74 -12.85 16.78 23.28
C THR A 74 -14.03 17.58 23.82
N MET A 75 -14.52 18.56 23.06
CA MET A 75 -15.65 19.38 23.49
C MET A 75 -16.96 18.63 23.57
N LEU A 76 -17.23 17.71 22.65
CA LEU A 76 -18.42 16.87 22.69
C LEU A 76 -18.46 16.00 23.96
N LYS A 77 -17.31 15.51 24.44
CA LYS A 77 -17.23 14.79 25.72
C LYS A 77 -17.50 15.68 26.92
N LEU A 78 -17.02 16.93 26.89
CA LEU A 78 -17.24 17.90 27.97
C LEU A 78 -18.70 18.36 28.04
N VAL A 79 -19.41 18.37 26.91
CA VAL A 79 -20.82 18.80 26.81
C VAL A 79 -21.80 17.61 26.83
N GLY A 80 -21.29 16.36 26.84
CA GLY A 80 -22.05 15.13 26.58
C GLY A 80 -23.27 14.89 27.46
N ASP A 81 -23.26 15.36 28.72
CA ASP A 81 -24.40 15.25 29.63
C ASP A 81 -25.61 16.10 29.20
N SER A 82 -25.40 17.10 28.34
CA SER A 82 -26.42 18.06 27.90
C SER A 82 -26.79 17.95 26.42
N VAL A 83 -25.97 17.23 25.65
CA VAL A 83 -26.03 17.14 24.20
C VAL A 83 -25.57 15.73 23.79
N PRO A 84 -26.51 14.79 23.56
CA PRO A 84 -26.16 13.40 23.29
C PRO A 84 -25.70 13.16 21.84
N SER A 85 -26.02 14.06 20.90
CA SER A 85 -25.59 13.98 19.51
C SER A 85 -25.35 15.36 18.89
N VAL A 86 -24.57 15.40 17.82
CA VAL A 86 -24.29 16.65 17.09
C VAL A 86 -25.50 17.13 16.32
N GLU A 87 -26.31 16.20 15.82
CA GLU A 87 -27.55 16.48 15.10
C GLU A 87 -28.57 17.19 16.01
N GLU A 88 -28.69 16.74 17.27
CA GLU A 88 -29.55 17.41 18.25
C GLU A 88 -28.99 18.78 18.64
N PHE A 89 -27.67 18.93 18.76
CA PHE A 89 -27.03 20.23 18.98
C PHE A 89 -27.35 21.22 17.86
N MET A 90 -27.15 20.79 16.62
CA MET A 90 -27.40 21.61 15.44
C MET A 90 -28.89 21.96 15.30
N GLY A 91 -29.78 21.02 15.62
CA GLY A 91 -31.22 21.29 15.67
C GLY A 91 -31.60 22.31 16.76
N ARG A 92 -31.01 22.20 17.95
CA ARG A 92 -31.26 23.10 19.09
C ARG A 92 -30.84 24.54 18.82
N TYR A 93 -29.74 24.74 18.10
CA TYR A 93 -29.21 26.07 17.75
C TYR A 93 -29.53 26.49 16.31
N ASN A 94 -30.41 25.75 15.61
CA ASN A 94 -30.82 26.03 14.23
C ASN A 94 -29.63 26.25 13.26
N MET A 95 -28.64 25.38 13.33
CA MET A 95 -27.42 25.44 12.54
C MET A 95 -27.60 24.74 11.18
N ASP A 96 -27.34 25.45 10.07
CA ASP A 96 -27.33 24.88 8.71
C ASP A 96 -25.88 24.68 8.21
N HIS A 97 -25.24 23.63 8.71
CA HIS A 97 -23.83 23.32 8.43
C HIS A 97 -23.64 21.86 7.97
N PRO A 98 -24.13 21.52 6.76
CA PRO A 98 -24.11 20.15 6.25
C PRO A 98 -22.69 19.63 5.98
N ALA A 99 -21.74 20.50 5.61
CA ALA A 99 -20.36 20.07 5.34
C ALA A 99 -19.62 19.73 6.64
N ALA A 100 -19.82 20.53 7.70
CA ALA A 100 -19.31 20.26 9.03
C ALA A 100 -19.93 18.99 9.61
N LEU A 101 -21.25 18.81 9.46
CA LEU A 101 -21.95 17.61 9.92
C LEU A 101 -21.38 16.35 9.27
N HIS A 102 -21.25 16.35 7.95
CA HIS A 102 -20.63 15.26 7.20
C HIS A 102 -19.19 15.00 7.68
N ARG A 103 -18.37 16.05 7.79
CA ARG A 103 -16.97 15.93 8.21
C ARG A 103 -16.83 15.39 9.64
N VAL A 104 -17.70 15.79 10.55
CA VAL A 104 -17.74 15.29 11.93
C VAL A 104 -18.13 13.82 11.98
N GLN A 105 -19.13 13.40 11.20
CA GLN A 105 -19.57 12.00 11.10
C GLN A 105 -18.47 11.11 10.53
N VAL A 106 -17.78 11.56 9.47
CA VAL A 106 -16.63 10.87 8.87
C VAL A 106 -15.43 10.86 9.83
N GLY A 107 -15.21 11.94 10.57
CA GLY A 107 -14.23 12.02 11.65
C GLY A 107 -12.76 12.11 11.22
N VAL A 108 -12.50 12.30 9.92
CA VAL A 108 -11.19 12.55 9.29
C VAL A 108 -11.33 13.61 8.19
N PRO A 109 -10.29 14.41 7.84
CA PRO A 109 -10.31 15.41 6.75
C PRO A 109 -10.61 14.84 5.36
N ALA A 110 -11.05 15.67 4.41
CA ALA A 110 -11.37 15.28 3.02
C ALA A 110 -10.16 14.66 2.31
N THR A 111 -8.99 15.23 2.59
CA THR A 111 -7.66 14.78 2.16
C THR A 111 -7.19 13.50 2.84
N ILE A 112 -7.99 12.89 3.71
CA ILE A 112 -7.77 11.56 4.29
C ILE A 112 -8.95 10.63 3.94
N GLU A 113 -10.17 11.17 3.84
CA GLU A 113 -11.36 10.49 3.35
C GLU A 113 -11.22 10.06 1.88
N HIS A 114 -10.90 10.99 0.97
CA HIS A 114 -10.65 10.69 -0.46
C HIS A 114 -9.22 10.22 -0.73
N SER A 115 -8.38 10.33 0.28
CA SER A 115 -7.03 9.78 0.34
C SER A 115 -7.03 8.37 0.91
N SER A 116 -8.17 7.87 1.41
CA SER A 116 -8.36 6.44 1.65
C SER A 116 -8.35 5.62 0.36
N GLU A 117 -8.44 6.25 -0.81
CA GLU A 117 -8.14 5.63 -2.11
C GLU A 117 -6.66 5.71 -2.53
N GLN A 118 -5.82 6.54 -1.88
CA GLN A 118 -4.40 6.72 -2.26
C GLN A 118 -3.34 6.51 -1.14
N GLN A 119 -3.68 6.56 0.14
CA GLN A 119 -2.73 6.43 1.28
C GLN A 119 -3.08 5.35 2.31
N GLY A 120 -4.31 4.82 2.36
CA GLY A 120 -4.66 3.68 3.21
C GLY A 120 -3.86 2.40 2.89
N SER A 121 -3.35 2.28 1.65
CA SER A 121 -2.53 1.16 1.21
C SER A 121 -1.11 1.20 1.78
N ALA A 122 -0.51 2.37 2.04
CA ALA A 122 0.90 2.45 2.42
C ALA A 122 1.14 2.10 3.89
N GLU A 123 0.38 2.68 4.82
CA GLU A 123 0.49 2.36 6.26
C GLU A 123 -0.11 1.00 6.61
N THR A 124 -1.26 0.64 6.02
CA THR A 124 -1.81 -0.71 6.21
C THR A 124 -0.87 -1.76 5.62
N ALA A 125 -0.30 -1.55 4.43
CA ALA A 125 0.71 -2.48 3.90
C ALA A 125 2.00 -2.48 4.73
N LYS A 126 2.39 -1.36 5.33
CA LYS A 126 3.52 -1.31 6.27
C LYS A 126 3.23 -2.15 7.50
N TRP A 127 2.06 -2.01 8.13
CA TRP A 127 1.66 -2.83 9.27
C TRP A 127 1.48 -4.30 8.92
N VAL A 128 0.95 -4.62 7.74
CA VAL A 128 0.88 -5.98 7.20
C VAL A 128 2.28 -6.55 6.98
N ALA A 129 3.19 -5.77 6.38
CA ALA A 129 4.57 -6.20 6.12
C ALA A 129 5.35 -6.41 7.42
N GLU A 130 5.28 -5.48 8.37
CA GLU A 130 5.91 -5.60 9.70
C GLU A 130 5.37 -6.84 10.44
N THR A 131 4.05 -7.03 10.46
CA THR A 131 3.44 -8.19 11.13
C THR A 131 3.82 -9.51 10.45
N THR A 132 3.87 -9.52 9.12
CA THR A 132 4.31 -10.68 8.33
C THR A 132 5.79 -10.99 8.57
N GLN A 133 6.63 -9.97 8.66
CA GLN A 133 8.05 -10.12 8.98
C GLN A 133 8.25 -10.67 10.39
N SER A 134 7.55 -10.14 11.41
CA SER A 134 7.61 -10.69 12.77
C SER A 134 7.12 -12.13 12.83
N PHE A 135 6.13 -12.50 12.02
CA PHE A 135 5.65 -13.87 11.89
C PHE A 135 6.72 -14.80 11.30
N ILE A 136 7.30 -14.43 10.15
CA ILE A 136 8.37 -15.18 9.50
C ILE A 136 9.56 -15.33 10.45
N THR A 137 9.97 -14.24 11.09
CA THR A 137 11.08 -14.21 12.03
C THR A 137 10.86 -15.14 13.23
N PHE A 138 9.63 -15.22 13.75
CA PHE A 138 9.28 -16.15 14.82
C PHE A 138 9.29 -17.62 14.33
N MET A 139 8.77 -17.88 13.13
CA MET A 139 8.79 -19.22 12.52
C MET A 139 10.21 -19.69 12.21
N ASP A 140 11.06 -18.81 11.69
CA ASP A 140 12.47 -19.10 11.41
C ASP A 140 13.24 -19.38 12.69
N ALA A 141 12.96 -18.65 13.78
CA ALA A 141 13.53 -18.95 15.09
C ALA A 141 13.20 -20.39 15.54
N LEU A 142 11.95 -20.83 15.38
CA LEU A 142 11.53 -22.20 15.70
C LEU A 142 12.19 -23.23 14.78
N ASN A 143 12.30 -22.95 13.48
CA ASN A 143 12.96 -23.82 12.49
C ASN A 143 14.47 -23.95 12.74
N LEU A 144 15.12 -22.89 13.19
CA LEU A 144 16.53 -22.86 13.60
C LEU A 144 16.76 -23.46 14.99
N ARG A 145 15.73 -24.06 15.61
CA ARG A 145 15.76 -24.69 16.93
C ARG A 145 16.14 -23.71 18.05
N LEU A 146 15.82 -22.44 17.91
CA LEU A 146 15.85 -21.48 19.02
C LEU A 146 14.67 -21.82 19.95
N ARG A 147 14.97 -22.42 21.11
CA ARG A 147 13.96 -22.97 22.04
C ARG A 147 13.90 -22.23 23.37
N ALA A 148 14.87 -21.39 23.68
CA ALA A 148 14.95 -20.68 24.95
C ALA A 148 13.93 -19.53 25.04
N LYS A 149 13.39 -19.31 26.25
CA LYS A 149 12.39 -18.25 26.52
C LYS A 149 12.89 -16.87 26.10
N ASP A 150 14.11 -16.50 26.47
CA ASP A 150 14.71 -15.20 26.18
C ASP A 150 14.79 -14.90 24.67
N GLN A 151 14.90 -15.95 23.84
CA GLN A 151 14.94 -15.84 22.38
C GLN A 151 13.55 -15.80 21.74
N LEU A 152 12.58 -16.52 22.29
CA LEU A 152 11.23 -16.68 21.74
C LEU A 152 10.25 -15.60 22.22
N HIS A 153 10.34 -15.20 23.50
CA HIS A 153 9.40 -14.29 24.13
C HIS A 153 9.38 -12.90 23.46
N PRO A 154 10.52 -12.23 23.18
CA PRO A 154 10.50 -10.92 22.52
C PRO A 154 9.88 -10.97 21.11
N ARG A 155 10.15 -12.05 20.37
CA ARG A 155 9.63 -12.24 18.99
C ARG A 155 8.13 -12.49 18.99
N LEU A 156 7.63 -13.27 19.94
CA LEU A 156 6.20 -13.52 20.07
C LEU A 156 5.43 -12.27 20.55
N GLN A 157 6.05 -11.46 21.40
CA GLN A 157 5.50 -10.19 21.87
C GLN A 157 5.41 -9.15 20.74
N GLU A 158 6.44 -9.08 19.88
CA GLU A 158 6.45 -8.24 18.68
C GLU A 158 5.33 -8.64 17.70
N LEU A 159 5.18 -9.95 17.47
CA LEU A 159 4.10 -10.50 16.63
C LEU A 159 2.72 -10.11 17.16
N MET A 160 2.47 -10.26 18.47
CA MET A 160 1.20 -9.88 19.10
C MET A 160 0.93 -8.37 18.99
N THR A 161 1.97 -7.55 19.12
CA THR A 161 1.88 -6.09 18.98
C THR A 161 1.53 -5.71 17.54
N GLY A 162 2.08 -6.39 16.54
CA GLY A 162 1.71 -6.22 15.13
C GLY A 162 0.25 -6.56 14.86
N TYR A 163 -0.21 -7.71 15.36
CA TYR A 163 -1.61 -8.13 15.20
C TYR A 163 -2.61 -7.18 15.90
N ALA A 164 -2.27 -6.62 17.06
CA ALA A 164 -3.15 -5.72 17.81
C ALA A 164 -3.51 -4.43 17.05
N ARG A 165 -2.76 -4.08 15.99
CA ARG A 165 -3.00 -2.88 15.16
C ARG A 165 -4.19 -3.02 14.21
N PHE A 166 -4.65 -4.24 13.94
CA PHE A 166 -5.77 -4.47 13.01
C PHE A 166 -7.13 -4.40 13.73
N LYS A 167 -8.09 -3.68 13.13
CA LYS A 167 -9.44 -3.44 13.70
C LYS A 167 -10.23 -4.71 14.00
N ASP A 168 -10.04 -5.79 13.22
CA ASP A 168 -10.69 -7.09 13.42
C ASP A 168 -9.82 -8.16 14.10
N SER A 169 -8.64 -7.78 14.61
CA SER A 169 -7.68 -8.71 15.23
C SER A 169 -8.25 -9.49 16.41
N ALA A 170 -9.24 -8.93 17.12
CA ALA A 170 -9.90 -9.58 18.25
C ALA A 170 -10.81 -10.76 17.83
N LYS A 171 -11.28 -10.78 16.58
CA LYS A 171 -12.17 -11.83 16.05
C LYS A 171 -11.41 -13.04 15.51
N TRP A 172 -10.08 -12.95 15.40
CA TRP A 172 -9.26 -14.02 14.84
C TRP A 172 -8.91 -15.09 15.89
N GLU A 173 -9.25 -16.35 15.59
CA GLU A 173 -9.02 -17.51 16.48
C GLU A 173 -7.55 -17.69 16.87
N GLY A 174 -6.61 -17.31 15.98
CA GLY A 174 -5.17 -17.44 16.24
C GLY A 174 -4.65 -16.51 17.33
N ARG A 175 -5.35 -15.39 17.62
CA ARG A 175 -4.96 -14.46 18.70
C ARG A 175 -4.98 -15.15 20.06
N GLY A 176 -5.99 -15.98 20.33
CA GLY A 176 -6.08 -16.74 21.58
C GLY A 176 -4.90 -17.72 21.75
N LYS A 177 -4.41 -18.29 20.65
CA LYS A 177 -3.28 -19.22 20.65
C LYS A 177 -1.96 -18.49 20.89
N ILE A 178 -1.73 -17.34 20.26
CA ILE A 178 -0.55 -16.49 20.51
C ILE A 178 -0.50 -16.03 21.98
N VAL A 179 -1.64 -15.59 22.51
CA VAL A 179 -1.74 -15.16 23.92
C VAL A 179 -1.49 -16.33 24.88
N SER A 180 -2.03 -17.52 24.60
CA SER A 180 -1.78 -18.73 25.40
C SER A 180 -0.28 -19.10 25.45
N TRP A 181 0.43 -18.98 24.33
CA TRP A 181 1.88 -19.20 24.29
C TRP A 181 2.68 -18.11 25.01
N LEU A 182 2.26 -16.83 24.91
CA LEU A 182 2.87 -15.75 25.70
C LEU A 182 2.72 -15.99 27.19
N ILE A 183 1.55 -16.47 27.65
CA ILE A 183 1.33 -16.83 29.05
C ILE A 183 2.25 -17.99 29.46
N THR A 184 2.34 -19.02 28.62
CA THR A 184 3.21 -20.19 28.86
C THR A 184 4.67 -19.79 28.98
N LEU A 185 5.19 -18.97 28.04
CA LEU A 185 6.56 -18.46 28.08
C LEU A 185 6.78 -17.52 29.27
N ASN A 186 5.80 -16.72 29.66
CA ASN A 186 5.92 -15.86 30.84
C ASN A 186 6.08 -16.65 32.15
N ALA A 187 5.45 -17.82 32.26
CA ALA A 187 5.55 -18.70 33.43
C ALA A 187 6.91 -19.44 33.56
N MET A 188 7.74 -19.43 32.51
CA MET A 188 9.06 -20.08 32.48
C MET A 188 10.18 -19.14 32.97
N LYS A 189 11.34 -19.66 33.40
CA LYS A 189 12.54 -18.85 33.65
C LYS A 189 13.22 -18.48 32.33
N ALA A 190 14.04 -17.43 32.33
CA ALA A 190 14.69 -16.90 31.12
C ALA A 190 15.52 -17.94 30.36
N SER A 191 16.15 -18.88 31.08
CA SER A 191 16.98 -19.96 30.54
C SER A 191 16.21 -21.21 30.14
N ASP A 192 14.91 -21.28 30.43
CA ASP A 192 14.13 -22.50 30.20
C ASP A 192 13.80 -22.63 28.71
N GLU A 193 13.90 -23.86 28.21
CA GLU A 193 13.62 -24.20 26.82
C GLU A 193 12.26 -24.88 26.67
N ILE A 194 11.56 -24.59 25.56
CA ILE A 194 10.39 -25.36 25.16
C ILE A 194 10.81 -26.71 24.56
N SER A 195 10.04 -27.76 24.83
CA SER A 195 10.26 -29.09 24.24
C SER A 195 10.04 -29.10 22.72
N GLU A 196 10.57 -30.11 22.04
CA GLU A 196 10.38 -30.28 20.59
C GLU A 196 8.92 -30.42 20.19
N ASP A 197 8.11 -31.08 21.01
CA ASP A 197 6.68 -31.24 20.78
C ASP A 197 5.94 -29.92 21.01
N GLN A 198 6.34 -29.13 22.00
CA GLN A 198 5.81 -27.77 22.19
C GLN A 198 6.18 -26.87 21.00
N ALA A 199 7.41 -26.93 20.50
CA ALA A 199 7.82 -26.18 19.31
C ALA A 199 7.00 -26.57 18.07
N ARG A 200 6.74 -27.86 17.87
CA ARG A 200 5.85 -28.36 16.80
C ARG A 200 4.41 -27.90 16.99
N GLN A 201 3.88 -27.91 18.22
CA GLN A 201 2.53 -27.42 18.52
C GLN A 201 2.40 -25.91 18.29
N THR A 202 3.40 -25.11 18.67
CA THR A 202 3.45 -23.68 18.38
C THR A 202 3.41 -23.44 16.88
N MET A 203 4.22 -24.16 16.10
CA MET A 203 4.18 -24.10 14.63
C MET A 203 2.81 -24.51 14.06
N LEU A 204 2.23 -25.62 14.51
CA LEU A 204 0.97 -26.15 13.99
C LEU A 204 -0.22 -25.23 14.31
N SER A 205 -0.20 -24.60 15.49
CA SER A 205 -1.21 -23.64 15.92
C SER A 205 -1.22 -22.35 15.09
N ALA A 206 -0.07 -21.99 14.49
CA ALA A 206 0.13 -20.84 13.63
C ALA A 206 -0.15 -21.12 12.14
N ILE A 207 -0.06 -22.37 11.69
CA ILE A 207 -0.17 -22.76 10.26
C ILE A 207 -1.62 -22.99 9.78
N ARG A 208 -2.54 -23.42 10.65
CA ARG A 208 -3.88 -23.87 10.19
C ARG A 208 -4.95 -22.79 9.98
N PRO A 209 -5.01 -21.65 10.70
CA PRO A 209 -6.04 -20.63 10.43
C PRO A 209 -5.74 -19.77 9.18
N SER A 210 -4.47 -19.71 8.76
CA SER A 210 -3.99 -18.78 7.72
C SER A 210 -4.37 -19.17 6.29
N ILE A 211 -5.03 -20.33 6.09
CA ILE A 211 -5.43 -20.82 4.76
C ILE A 211 -6.92 -20.50 4.47
N ASN A 212 -7.71 -20.01 5.44
CA ASN A 212 -9.17 -19.91 5.29
C ASN A 212 -9.83 -18.54 5.42
N LEU A 213 -9.10 -17.43 5.41
CA LEU A 213 -9.70 -16.11 5.19
C LEU A 213 -8.99 -15.41 4.03
N THR A 214 -9.76 -15.04 3.01
CA THR A 214 -9.42 -14.10 1.91
C THR A 214 -8.52 -14.58 0.75
N ALA A 215 -8.46 -15.88 0.43
CA ALA A 215 -7.75 -16.36 -0.77
C ALA A 215 -8.59 -16.48 -2.05
N ARG A 216 -9.84 -15.97 -2.12
CA ARG A 216 -10.67 -16.17 -3.33
C ARG A 216 -11.41 -14.98 -3.94
N GLN A 217 -11.29 -13.75 -3.44
CA GLN A 217 -11.98 -12.60 -4.07
C GLN A 217 -11.14 -11.33 -4.26
N SER A 218 -9.81 -11.41 -4.18
CA SER A 218 -8.95 -10.22 -4.38
C SER A 218 -7.61 -10.55 -5.05
N VAL A 219 -7.60 -11.38 -6.09
CA VAL A 219 -6.41 -11.57 -6.97
C VAL A 219 -6.29 -10.41 -7.99
N PHE A 220 -6.69 -9.21 -7.58
CA PHE A 220 -6.58 -7.98 -8.38
C PHE A 220 -6.08 -6.83 -7.51
N LEU A 221 -4.94 -7.02 -6.84
CA LEU A 221 -4.15 -5.90 -6.34
C LEU A 221 -2.68 -6.18 -6.58
N ALA A 222 -2.18 -5.53 -7.63
CA ALA A 222 -0.84 -4.97 -7.76
C ALA A 222 0.26 -5.83 -7.15
N GLN A 223 0.82 -6.70 -7.99
CA GLN A 223 2.23 -7.04 -7.94
C GLN A 223 3.00 -5.72 -7.79
N ARG A 224 3.39 -5.39 -6.56
CA ARG A 224 4.23 -4.24 -6.28
C ARG A 224 5.52 -4.53 -7.01
N ARG A 225 5.81 -3.75 -8.06
CA ARG A 225 7.11 -3.72 -8.72
C ARG A 225 8.18 -3.70 -7.63
N THR A 226 8.84 -4.83 -7.42
CA THR A 226 10.03 -4.85 -6.60
C THR A 226 11.09 -4.21 -7.49
N VAL A 227 11.30 -2.90 -7.35
CA VAL A 227 12.34 -2.21 -8.11
C VAL A 227 13.65 -2.93 -7.81
N ILE A 228 14.26 -3.55 -8.82
CA ILE A 228 15.53 -4.26 -8.67
C ILE A 228 16.62 -3.18 -8.52
N SER A 229 17.07 -2.95 -7.30
CA SER A 229 18.22 -2.09 -7.01
C SER A 229 19.51 -2.91 -6.95
N LEU A 230 20.61 -2.34 -7.46
CA LEU A 230 21.92 -2.98 -7.43
C LEU A 230 22.58 -2.76 -6.07
N ALA A 231 22.86 -3.84 -5.34
CA ALA A 231 23.66 -3.76 -4.11
C ALA A 231 25.14 -3.46 -4.39
N LYS A 232 25.65 -3.94 -5.53
CA LYS A 232 27.02 -3.68 -6.01
C LYS A 232 27.04 -3.67 -7.53
N THR A 233 27.57 -2.60 -8.11
CA THR A 233 27.78 -2.47 -9.56
C THR A 233 29.09 -3.16 -9.96
N VAL A 234 29.02 -4.15 -10.85
CA VAL A 234 30.18 -4.88 -11.37
C VAL A 234 30.65 -4.32 -12.72
N TYR A 235 29.71 -3.86 -13.55
CA TYR A 235 29.98 -3.35 -14.88
C TYR A 235 28.90 -2.35 -15.29
N THR A 236 29.31 -1.31 -16.02
CA THR A 236 28.43 -0.29 -16.60
C THR A 236 28.80 -0.12 -18.08
N ALA A 237 27.84 -0.36 -18.98
CA ALA A 237 27.98 -0.03 -20.39
C ALA A 237 27.53 1.42 -20.63
N HIS A 238 28.26 2.15 -21.48
CA HIS A 238 27.97 3.53 -21.85
C HIS A 238 27.71 3.62 -23.36
N ALA A 239 26.58 4.22 -23.74
CA ALA A 239 26.14 4.34 -25.11
C ALA A 239 25.45 5.69 -25.34
N THR A 240 25.71 6.28 -26.50
CA THR A 240 25.16 7.58 -26.90
C THR A 240 24.29 7.44 -28.16
N ALA A 241 23.04 7.91 -28.07
CA ALA A 241 22.15 8.07 -29.21
C ALA A 241 22.16 9.52 -29.71
N SER A 242 22.28 9.74 -31.02
CA SER A 242 22.30 11.07 -31.64
C SER A 242 21.42 11.13 -32.89
N GLY A 243 20.95 12.33 -33.25
CA GLY A 243 20.07 12.56 -34.40
C GLY A 243 18.58 12.37 -34.10
N ALA A 244 17.80 11.98 -35.11
CA ALA A 244 16.34 11.96 -35.08
C ALA A 244 15.74 10.71 -34.37
N GLY A 245 16.16 10.43 -33.14
CA GLY A 245 15.64 9.33 -32.32
C GLY A 245 15.73 7.96 -33.03
N ARG A 246 14.58 7.33 -33.34
CA ARG A 246 14.49 6.04 -34.05
C ARG A 246 15.02 6.07 -35.49
N ASN A 247 15.39 7.23 -36.01
CA ASN A 247 16.03 7.42 -37.33
C ASN A 247 17.43 8.06 -37.21
N GLY A 248 18.03 8.02 -36.02
CA GLY A 248 19.36 8.55 -35.74
C GLY A 248 20.48 7.49 -35.82
N SER A 249 21.48 7.64 -34.96
CA SER A 249 22.53 6.63 -34.75
C SER A 249 22.78 6.40 -33.26
N THR A 250 23.13 5.18 -32.89
CA THR A 250 23.52 4.79 -31.53
C THR A 250 24.92 4.19 -31.54
N LYS A 251 25.81 4.69 -30.68
CA LYS A 251 27.19 4.23 -30.58
C LYS A 251 27.53 3.86 -29.13
N LEU A 252 28.43 2.90 -28.96
CA LEU A 252 29.08 2.69 -27.67
C LEU A 252 30.18 3.74 -27.48
N ASP A 253 30.29 4.25 -26.26
CA ASP A 253 31.24 5.34 -25.94
C ASP A 253 32.70 4.86 -25.98
N ASP A 254 32.92 3.55 -25.86
CA ASP A 254 34.23 2.91 -26.07
C ASP A 254 34.60 2.73 -27.55
N GLY A 255 33.71 3.10 -28.48
CA GLY A 255 33.90 3.01 -29.92
C GLY A 255 33.76 1.61 -30.51
N SER A 256 33.40 0.60 -29.71
CA SER A 256 33.34 -0.80 -30.17
C SER A 256 32.17 -1.11 -31.09
N LEU A 257 31.12 -0.28 -31.11
CA LEU A 257 29.93 -0.47 -31.94
C LEU A 257 29.29 0.85 -32.35
N ASP A 258 28.92 0.97 -33.63
CA ASP A 258 28.20 2.10 -34.22
C ASP A 258 27.05 1.57 -35.10
N ILE A 259 25.82 1.93 -34.76
CA ILE A 259 24.60 1.43 -35.40
C ILE A 259 23.76 2.60 -35.91
N LYS A 260 23.44 2.57 -37.21
CA LYS A 260 22.42 3.44 -37.80
C LYS A 260 21.03 2.89 -37.51
N LEU A 261 20.14 3.76 -37.03
CA LEU A 261 18.76 3.44 -36.72
C LEU A 261 17.82 3.89 -37.84
N ALA A 262 16.82 3.06 -38.13
CA ALA A 262 15.70 3.40 -38.99
C ALA A 262 14.44 2.72 -38.47
N SER A 263 13.31 3.44 -38.49
CA SER A 263 12.03 2.82 -38.16
C SER A 263 11.63 1.81 -39.24
N PRO A 264 11.03 0.66 -38.87
CA PRO A 264 10.50 -0.31 -39.83
C PRO A 264 9.45 0.29 -40.76
N LYS A 265 9.26 -0.32 -41.94
CA LYS A 265 8.26 0.15 -42.93
C LYS A 265 6.84 0.06 -42.37
N GLU A 266 6.59 -0.96 -41.55
CA GLU A 266 5.34 -1.24 -40.86
C GLU A 266 4.97 -0.13 -39.86
N MET A 267 5.97 0.65 -39.42
CA MET A 267 5.79 1.83 -38.56
C MET A 267 5.92 3.16 -39.34
N GLY A 268 5.86 3.12 -40.67
CA GLY A 268 5.97 4.30 -41.53
C GLY A 268 7.40 4.84 -41.73
N GLY A 269 8.42 4.04 -41.41
CA GLY A 269 9.82 4.40 -41.59
C GLY A 269 10.44 3.92 -42.91
N SER A 270 11.72 4.25 -43.11
CA SER A 270 12.46 3.84 -44.32
C SER A 270 12.80 2.34 -44.35
N GLY A 271 12.91 1.71 -43.17
CA GLY A 271 13.42 0.34 -43.00
C GLY A 271 14.91 0.17 -43.35
N GLN A 272 15.63 1.25 -43.64
CA GLN A 272 17.04 1.22 -44.09
C GLN A 272 18.00 1.42 -42.91
N GLY A 273 17.96 0.50 -41.94
CA GLY A 273 18.75 0.56 -40.72
C GLY A 273 18.29 -0.49 -39.69
N ASN A 274 18.87 -0.44 -38.50
CA ASN A 274 18.42 -1.28 -37.38
C ASN A 274 17.39 -0.54 -36.54
N ASN A 275 16.74 -1.23 -35.61
CA ASN A 275 15.77 -0.61 -34.70
C ASN A 275 16.00 -1.06 -33.24
N PRO A 276 15.45 -0.32 -32.26
CA PRO A 276 15.58 -0.66 -30.86
C PRO A 276 15.10 -2.09 -30.50
N GLU A 277 14.06 -2.59 -31.17
CA GLU A 277 13.51 -3.92 -30.90
C GLU A 277 14.49 -5.04 -31.32
N GLN A 278 15.20 -4.87 -32.44
CA GLN A 278 16.27 -5.78 -32.87
C GLN A 278 17.43 -5.80 -31.87
N LEU A 279 17.85 -4.63 -31.37
CA LEU A 279 18.92 -4.54 -30.37
C LEU A 279 18.50 -5.19 -29.05
N PHE A 280 17.25 -5.01 -28.66
CA PHE A 280 16.68 -5.69 -27.50
C PHE A 280 16.63 -7.21 -27.69
N ALA A 281 16.24 -7.70 -28.88
CA ALA A 281 16.23 -9.13 -29.20
C ALA A 281 17.63 -9.75 -29.11
N LEU A 282 18.65 -9.08 -29.66
CA LEU A 282 20.05 -9.51 -29.58
C LEU A 282 20.55 -9.56 -28.11
N GLY A 283 20.27 -8.50 -27.35
CA GLY A 283 20.64 -8.42 -25.93
C GLY A 283 19.94 -9.50 -25.09
N TYR A 284 18.66 -9.74 -25.33
CA TYR A 284 17.90 -10.71 -24.55
C TYR A 284 18.32 -12.15 -24.89
N ALA A 285 18.45 -12.50 -26.17
CA ALA A 285 18.91 -13.84 -26.57
C ALA A 285 20.30 -14.18 -25.98
N SER A 286 21.25 -13.24 -26.07
CA SER A 286 22.59 -13.43 -25.52
C SER A 286 22.60 -13.49 -23.97
N CYS A 287 21.84 -12.63 -23.30
CA CYS A 287 21.72 -12.64 -21.85
C CYS A 287 21.09 -13.93 -21.32
N PHE A 288 20.05 -14.45 -22.00
CA PHE A 288 19.39 -15.68 -21.62
C PHE A 288 20.28 -16.91 -21.83
N LEU A 289 21.04 -16.97 -22.94
CA LEU A 289 22.02 -18.02 -23.17
C LEU A 289 23.09 -18.04 -22.07
N GLY A 290 23.61 -16.87 -21.67
CA GLY A 290 24.55 -16.76 -20.56
C GLY A 290 23.97 -17.21 -19.21
N ALA A 291 22.70 -16.88 -18.93
CA ALA A 291 22.00 -17.36 -17.74
C ALA A 291 21.83 -18.89 -17.75
N LEU A 292 21.53 -19.48 -18.91
CA LEU A 292 21.41 -20.93 -19.07
C LEU A 292 22.75 -21.63 -18.83
N GLN A 293 23.84 -21.11 -19.37
CA GLN A 293 25.20 -21.61 -19.11
C GLN A 293 25.58 -21.53 -17.63
N LEU A 294 25.22 -20.44 -16.95
CA LEU A 294 25.44 -20.28 -15.51
C LEU A 294 24.67 -21.32 -14.69
N VAL A 295 23.39 -21.52 -14.98
CA VAL A 295 22.54 -22.50 -14.29
C VAL A 295 23.04 -23.93 -14.54
N ALA A 296 23.39 -24.26 -15.79
CA ALA A 296 23.96 -25.56 -16.13
C ALA A 296 25.26 -25.82 -15.34
N LYS A 297 26.16 -24.83 -15.26
CA LYS A 297 27.38 -24.91 -14.47
C LYS A 297 27.09 -25.13 -12.99
N ASN A 298 26.17 -24.37 -12.39
CA ASN A 298 25.82 -24.48 -10.97
C ASN A 298 25.23 -25.86 -10.62
N LYS A 299 24.54 -26.49 -11.57
CA LYS A 299 23.97 -27.84 -11.42
C LYS A 299 24.90 -28.97 -11.86
N ASN A 300 26.12 -28.66 -12.31
CA ASN A 300 27.02 -29.62 -12.95
C ASN A 300 26.36 -30.40 -14.11
N ALA A 301 25.42 -29.76 -14.82
CA ALA A 301 24.76 -30.33 -15.99
C ALA A 301 25.58 -30.02 -17.25
N LYS A 302 25.69 -30.98 -18.17
CA LYS A 302 26.31 -30.76 -19.49
C LYS A 302 25.31 -30.07 -20.40
N LEU A 303 25.69 -28.90 -20.92
CA LEU A 303 24.96 -28.21 -21.97
C LEU A 303 25.61 -28.54 -23.32
N SER A 304 24.82 -28.84 -24.35
CA SER A 304 25.36 -29.04 -25.71
C SER A 304 25.85 -27.72 -26.29
N ASP A 305 26.89 -27.76 -27.13
CA ASP A 305 27.38 -26.60 -27.88
C ASP A 305 26.36 -26.11 -28.92
N ASP A 306 25.39 -26.96 -29.28
CA ASP A 306 24.33 -26.64 -30.24
C ASP A 306 23.15 -25.86 -29.65
N VAL A 307 23.19 -25.54 -28.35
CA VAL A 307 22.11 -24.82 -27.68
C VAL A 307 21.99 -23.41 -28.24
N LYS A 308 20.77 -23.06 -28.67
CA LYS A 308 20.46 -21.77 -29.28
C LYS A 308 19.25 -21.14 -28.60
N ILE A 309 19.34 -19.84 -28.36
CA ILE A 309 18.21 -19.02 -27.91
C ILE A 309 17.81 -18.11 -29.06
N LYS A 310 16.55 -18.20 -29.47
CA LYS A 310 15.93 -17.24 -30.40
C LYS A 310 15.03 -16.30 -29.61
N ALA A 311 15.17 -15.00 -29.83
CA ALA A 311 14.29 -13.99 -29.26
C ALA A 311 13.54 -13.28 -30.40
N ALA A 312 12.22 -13.32 -30.36
CA ALA A 312 11.36 -12.47 -31.16
C ALA A 312 10.79 -11.37 -30.27
N VAL A 313 10.92 -10.12 -30.69
CA VAL A 313 10.49 -8.94 -29.94
C VAL A 313 9.50 -8.18 -30.79
N SER A 314 8.34 -7.88 -30.23
CA SER A 314 7.25 -7.15 -30.89
C SER A 314 6.98 -5.85 -30.13
N ILE A 315 6.70 -4.78 -30.88
CA ILE A 315 6.22 -3.51 -30.35
C ILE A 315 4.79 -3.28 -30.85
N GLY A 316 3.90 -2.81 -29.98
CA GLY A 316 2.50 -2.55 -30.33
C GLY A 316 1.82 -1.68 -29.29
N GLU A 317 0.52 -1.46 -29.42
CA GLU A 317 -0.26 -0.71 -28.44
C GLU A 317 -0.41 -1.48 -27.13
N ALA A 318 -0.19 -0.81 -26.01
CA ALA A 318 -0.32 -1.40 -24.68
C ALA A 318 -1.81 -1.54 -24.29
N LYS A 319 -2.20 -2.75 -23.89
CA LYS A 319 -3.56 -3.02 -23.40
C LYS A 319 -3.80 -2.30 -22.07
N GLY A 320 -4.78 -1.40 -22.05
CA GLY A 320 -5.33 -0.82 -20.82
C GLY A 320 -4.56 0.37 -20.20
N SER A 321 -3.39 0.74 -20.73
CA SER A 321 -2.60 1.87 -20.20
C SER A 321 -2.38 3.02 -21.20
N GLY A 322 -2.80 2.86 -22.45
CA GLY A 322 -2.41 3.74 -23.55
C GLY A 322 -0.90 3.65 -23.86
N GLY A 323 -0.50 4.15 -25.04
CA GLY A 323 0.90 4.13 -25.48
C GLY A 323 1.40 2.79 -26.03
N PHE A 324 2.72 2.66 -26.17
CA PHE A 324 3.37 1.46 -26.72
C PHE A 324 3.81 0.48 -25.62
N GLY A 325 3.68 -0.81 -25.90
CA GLY A 325 4.21 -1.91 -25.10
C GLY A 325 5.11 -2.83 -25.93
N ILE A 326 5.88 -3.67 -25.24
CA ILE A 326 6.74 -4.69 -25.85
C ILE A 326 6.22 -6.08 -25.46
N GLY A 327 6.22 -7.01 -26.41
CA GLY A 327 6.02 -8.44 -26.18
C GLY A 327 7.26 -9.23 -26.62
N VAL A 328 7.58 -10.32 -25.93
CA VAL A 328 8.75 -11.14 -26.23
C VAL A 328 8.38 -12.62 -26.32
N GLU A 329 8.93 -13.32 -27.30
CA GLU A 329 8.90 -14.77 -27.40
C GLU A 329 10.34 -15.30 -27.43
N LEU A 330 10.69 -16.09 -26.43
CA LEU A 330 11.98 -16.76 -26.31
C LEU A 330 11.81 -18.23 -26.65
N THR A 331 12.62 -18.74 -27.57
CA THR A 331 12.66 -20.17 -27.91
C THR A 331 14.05 -20.72 -27.60
N ALA A 332 14.11 -21.65 -26.65
CA ALA A 332 15.32 -22.40 -26.30
C ALA A 332 15.34 -23.71 -27.06
N ILE A 333 16.37 -23.93 -27.89
CA ILE A 333 16.53 -25.13 -28.72
C ILE A 333 17.65 -25.99 -28.12
N GLY A 334 17.36 -27.26 -27.86
CA GLY A 334 18.34 -28.25 -27.42
C GLY A 334 18.72 -28.17 -25.94
N ALA A 335 17.89 -27.54 -25.11
CA ALA A 335 18.13 -27.36 -23.67
C ALA A 335 17.04 -28.04 -22.83
N ASP A 336 17.43 -28.60 -21.68
CA ASP A 336 16.50 -29.21 -20.73
C ASP A 336 15.53 -28.17 -20.13
N ALA A 337 14.26 -28.54 -20.00
CA ALA A 337 13.22 -27.63 -19.57
C ALA A 337 13.43 -27.08 -18.15
N ALA A 338 13.97 -27.90 -17.22
CA ALA A 338 14.23 -27.45 -15.87
C ALA A 338 15.35 -26.41 -15.83
N LEU A 339 16.38 -26.56 -16.68
CA LEU A 339 17.44 -25.56 -16.83
C LEU A 339 16.90 -24.26 -17.43
N VAL A 340 16.03 -24.36 -18.44
CA VAL A 340 15.45 -23.19 -19.12
C VAL A 340 14.54 -22.38 -18.18
N HIS A 341 13.69 -23.04 -17.39
CA HIS A 341 12.85 -22.37 -16.41
C HIS A 341 13.67 -21.68 -15.32
N GLU A 342 14.73 -22.31 -14.83
CA GLU A 342 15.59 -21.67 -13.83
C GLU A 342 16.40 -20.52 -14.42
N ALA A 343 16.91 -20.66 -15.64
CA ALA A 343 17.58 -19.57 -16.36
C ALA A 343 16.69 -18.33 -16.48
N HIS A 344 15.39 -18.51 -16.70
CA HIS A 344 14.41 -17.42 -16.74
C HIS A 344 14.28 -16.67 -15.40
N THR A 345 14.53 -17.34 -14.27
CA THR A 345 14.51 -16.67 -12.94
C THR A 345 15.79 -15.88 -12.65
N VAL A 346 16.90 -16.25 -13.28
CA VAL A 346 18.23 -15.66 -13.02
C VAL A 346 18.57 -14.57 -14.04
N CYS A 347 18.15 -14.72 -15.30
CA CYS A 347 18.43 -13.80 -16.39
C CYS A 347 17.99 -12.35 -16.04
N PRO A 348 18.92 -11.37 -16.02
CA PRO A 348 18.58 -9.99 -15.72
C PRO A 348 17.45 -9.41 -16.59
N TYR A 349 17.44 -9.72 -17.89
CA TYR A 349 16.39 -9.26 -18.83
C TYR A 349 15.02 -9.87 -18.50
N SER A 350 14.97 -11.15 -18.14
CA SER A 350 13.73 -11.80 -17.69
C SER A 350 13.24 -11.20 -16.37
N ARG A 351 14.14 -10.92 -15.44
CA ARG A 351 13.80 -10.34 -14.13
C ARG A 351 13.19 -8.94 -14.25
N ILE A 352 13.72 -8.08 -15.13
CA ILE A 352 13.15 -6.74 -15.32
C ILE A 352 11.81 -6.77 -16.07
N LEU A 353 11.59 -7.77 -16.94
CA LEU A 353 10.36 -7.89 -17.73
C LEU A 353 9.24 -8.65 -17.04
N LYS A 354 9.49 -9.32 -15.91
CA LYS A 354 8.53 -10.18 -15.18
C LYS A 354 7.12 -9.57 -15.03
N GLU A 355 7.04 -8.25 -14.87
CA GLU A 355 5.79 -7.50 -14.74
C GLU A 355 5.71 -6.33 -15.73
N GLY A 356 6.67 -6.22 -16.65
CA GLY A 356 6.81 -5.10 -17.59
C GLY A 356 6.42 -5.44 -19.02
N ALA A 357 6.46 -6.72 -19.40
CA ALA A 357 6.11 -7.21 -20.73
C ALA A 357 5.61 -8.66 -20.67
N GLU A 358 4.79 -9.07 -21.63
CA GLU A 358 4.46 -10.48 -21.82
C GLU A 358 5.68 -11.20 -22.40
N VAL A 359 6.21 -12.20 -21.68
CA VAL A 359 7.32 -13.05 -22.14
C VAL A 359 6.82 -14.48 -22.28
N LYS A 360 6.76 -14.98 -23.51
CA LYS A 360 6.46 -16.38 -23.84
C LYS A 360 7.74 -17.17 -23.93
N LEU A 361 7.80 -18.32 -23.27
CA LEU A 361 8.97 -19.20 -23.27
C LEU A 361 8.59 -20.52 -23.92
N ASN A 362 9.23 -20.81 -25.05
CA ASN A 362 9.10 -22.05 -25.79
C ASN A 362 10.38 -22.88 -25.65
N ILE A 363 10.23 -24.20 -25.58
CA ILE A 363 11.32 -25.15 -25.42
C ILE A 363 11.19 -26.16 -26.55
N GLN A 364 12.26 -26.35 -27.32
CA GLN A 364 12.31 -27.17 -28.55
C GLN A 364 13.44 -28.18 -28.53
#